data_AF-A0A9D2RZD2-F1
#
_entry.id   AF-A0A9D2RZD2-F1
#
_cell.length_a   1.000
_cell.length_b   1.000
_cell.length_c   1.000
_cell.angle_alpha   90.00
_cell.angle_beta   90.00
_cell.angle_gamma   90.00
#
_symmetry.space_group_name_H-M   'P 1'
#
loop_
_entity.id
_entity.type
_entity.pdbx_description
1 polymer ?
#
loop_
_entity_poly.entity_id
_entity_poly.type
_entity_poly.pdbx_seq_one_letter_code
_entity_poly.pdbx_strand_id
1 'polypeptide(L)'
;MKKSWKKLVCGLLCAALLWGSLPLQASAAWFSDVPWTAWYRRAVNELADMGIIAGTGGDKFSPNATLTRGAFVTMLGKSVLESWDISQYKFRGGFKDVSTGHWANPYVNWASETGVATGYEDNTFRPDRAVTRQEMAVMVKNFARSTGKKFPAINDPVTFRDQGQIASWAKESVALCQRADILNGDAESGRFRPGERATRAEAASIVYKYIENTEFDGYTIIQKRIHNVAVRAVVFSQYDYTPSLALGQNMVDGREDVTSLVRRTGATIAVNGGFFNMNNYIPVGTLIGQGRVYTSDNTYAPEKAALVVAPSGEFSVESFSTDLTAILQNADGQQVDAVEQVVVNRWPSNSGDGTRLLMTRDWGTRLNFSTWMAVVVDANGTITAVHQNASNVDIPAGGFVLCQKAKRKFEGNFFASCKVGMKVAIDRKYTDVSGGELPFDPEISIGAGPRIVKDGKVYGGYSTYREEGFADSVTAGSAVRVCVGIRDSGDLVIAEAYASMPKLAEIMVAMGCQDAVNFDGGGSVNLYVDGYWLYGPQSRLLNNMLVFTR
;
A
#
# COMPACT_ATOMS: atom_id res chain seq x y z
N MET A 1 42.99 8.52 -2.73
CA MET A 1 41.85 9.32 -3.23
C MET A 1 41.56 8.95 -4.68
N LYS A 2 40.62 8.01 -4.90
CA LYS A 2 39.89 7.73 -6.15
C LYS A 2 38.71 6.86 -5.69
N LYS A 3 37.51 7.44 -5.55
CA LYS A 3 36.33 6.70 -5.03
C LYS A 3 35.76 5.82 -6.15
N SER A 4 35.61 4.55 -5.81
CA SER A 4 35.09 3.47 -6.66
C SER A 4 33.58 3.57 -6.82
N TRP A 5 33.10 3.39 -8.05
CA TRP A 5 31.70 3.15 -8.35
C TRP A 5 31.46 1.63 -8.33
N LYS A 6 30.61 1.15 -7.42
CA LYS A 6 30.10 -0.22 -7.40
C LYS A 6 28.61 -0.20 -7.03
N LYS A 7 27.81 -0.75 -7.95
CA LYS A 7 26.56 -1.50 -7.79
C LYS A 7 25.26 -0.75 -7.47
N LEU A 8 24.34 -0.75 -8.44
CA LEU A 8 22.94 -1.14 -8.26
C LEU A 8 22.35 -1.52 -9.63
N VAL A 9 22.46 -2.80 -9.97
CA VAL A 9 21.68 -3.44 -11.04
C VAL A 9 21.12 -4.71 -10.39
N CYS A 10 19.86 -4.66 -9.96
CA CYS A 10 19.09 -5.85 -9.64
C CYS A 10 18.34 -6.27 -10.91
N GLY A 11 19.03 -7.02 -11.76
CA GLY A 11 18.42 -7.82 -12.81
C GLY A 11 18.62 -9.28 -12.46
N LEU A 12 17.56 -9.97 -12.04
CA LEU A 12 17.57 -11.42 -11.89
C LEU A 12 17.65 -12.05 -13.29
N LEU A 13 18.80 -12.68 -13.54
CA LEU A 13 19.11 -13.49 -14.71
C LEU A 13 18.36 -14.83 -14.65
N CYS A 14 17.37 -15.01 -15.52
CA CYS A 14 16.98 -16.35 -15.98
C CYS A 14 17.88 -16.73 -17.18
N ALA A 15 18.86 -17.59 -16.94
CA ALA A 15 19.47 -18.45 -17.97
C ALA A 15 18.73 -19.81 -17.91
N ALA A 16 18.38 -20.51 -18.99
CA ALA A 16 18.78 -20.46 -20.37
C ALA A 16 17.71 -21.12 -21.25
N LEU A 17 17.60 -20.70 -22.51
CA LEU A 17 17.59 -21.60 -23.67
C LEU A 17 17.96 -20.78 -24.92
N LEU A 18 19.14 -21.10 -25.44
CA LEU A 18 19.80 -20.51 -26.60
C LEU A 18 19.08 -20.92 -27.89
N TRP A 19 18.81 -19.96 -28.78
CA TRP A 19 19.27 -19.99 -30.18
C TRP A 19 19.14 -18.61 -30.85
N GLY A 20 20.29 -18.03 -31.19
CA GLY A 20 20.48 -17.09 -32.29
C GLY A 20 19.87 -15.68 -32.15
N SER A 21 20.47 -14.82 -31.32
CA SER A 21 20.35 -13.37 -31.52
C SER A 21 21.73 -12.78 -31.79
N LEU A 22 21.88 -12.19 -32.98
CA LEU A 22 22.99 -11.31 -33.33
C LEU A 22 23.11 -10.21 -32.26
N PRO A 23 24.33 -9.74 -31.92
CA PRO A 23 24.46 -8.57 -31.08
C PRO A 23 23.88 -7.38 -31.85
N LEU A 24 22.77 -6.81 -31.36
CA LEU A 24 22.36 -5.46 -31.70
C LEU A 24 23.51 -4.54 -31.26
N GLN A 25 24.38 -4.16 -32.21
CA GLN A 25 25.27 -3.02 -31.99
C GLN A 25 24.38 -1.80 -31.78
N ALA A 26 24.23 -1.38 -30.52
CA ALA A 26 23.71 -0.06 -30.20
C ALA A 26 24.71 0.97 -30.74
N SER A 27 24.46 1.47 -31.96
CA SER A 27 25.10 2.69 -32.42
C SER A 27 24.57 3.82 -31.55
N ALA A 28 25.46 4.58 -30.89
CA ALA A 28 25.07 5.80 -30.20
C ALA A 28 24.26 6.69 -31.17
N ALA A 29 23.11 7.19 -30.71
CA ALA A 29 22.30 8.06 -31.55
C ALA A 29 23.07 9.36 -31.83
N TRP A 30 23.46 9.56 -33.10
CA TRP A 30 24.10 10.78 -33.59
C TRP A 30 23.15 11.54 -34.51
N PHE A 31 22.96 12.83 -34.25
CA PHE A 31 22.15 13.73 -35.07
C PHE A 31 23.03 14.84 -35.64
N SER A 32 22.97 15.05 -36.95
CA SER A 32 23.76 16.04 -37.69
C SER A 32 23.53 17.49 -37.26
N ASP A 33 22.35 17.79 -36.72
CA ASP A 33 21.93 19.11 -36.25
C ASP A 33 22.01 19.26 -34.71
N VAL A 34 22.77 18.38 -34.05
CA VAL A 34 23.13 18.48 -32.63
C VAL A 34 24.65 18.67 -32.50
N PRO A 35 25.15 19.92 -32.54
CA PRO A 35 26.57 20.21 -32.43
C PRO A 35 27.19 19.70 -31.12
N TRP A 36 28.48 19.37 -31.14
CA TRP A 36 29.20 18.90 -29.95
C TRP A 36 29.11 19.86 -28.75
N THR A 37 29.06 21.16 -29.04
CA THR A 37 28.99 22.26 -28.07
C THR A 37 27.57 22.66 -27.66
N ALA A 38 26.54 22.02 -28.20
CA ALA A 38 25.15 22.36 -27.88
C ALA A 38 24.83 22.01 -26.42
N TRP A 39 24.23 22.95 -25.69
CA TRP A 39 23.86 22.78 -24.27
C TRP A 39 22.91 21.60 -24.02
N TYR A 40 22.10 21.24 -25.01
CA TYR A 40 21.15 20.12 -24.96
C TYR A 40 21.73 18.79 -25.47
N ARG A 41 22.99 18.75 -25.96
CA ARG A 41 23.54 17.56 -26.60
C ARG A 41 23.49 16.33 -25.71
N ARG A 42 23.93 16.45 -24.45
CA ARG A 42 23.95 15.33 -23.51
C ARG A 42 22.55 14.79 -23.29
N ALA A 43 21.58 15.67 -23.02
CA ALA A 43 20.19 15.29 -22.85
C ALA A 43 19.63 14.56 -24.08
N VAL A 44 19.92 15.06 -25.29
CA VAL A 44 19.42 14.43 -26.53
C VAL A 44 20.04 13.05 -26.73
N ASN A 45 21.36 12.92 -26.59
CA ASN A 45 22.03 11.64 -26.83
C ASN A 45 21.60 10.58 -25.81
N GLU A 46 21.62 10.90 -24.52
CA GLU A 46 21.27 9.97 -23.44
C GLU A 46 19.81 9.51 -23.55
N LEU A 47 18.87 10.44 -23.80
CA LEU A 47 17.46 10.07 -23.96
C LEU A 47 17.19 9.30 -25.25
N ALA A 48 17.98 9.50 -26.30
CA ALA A 48 17.87 8.72 -27.53
C ALA A 48 18.41 7.30 -27.32
N ASP A 49 19.53 7.15 -26.61
CA ASP A 49 20.09 5.85 -26.23
C ASP A 49 19.14 5.08 -25.29
N MET A 50 18.38 5.78 -24.44
CA MET A 50 17.29 5.20 -23.63
C MET A 50 16.01 4.90 -24.44
N GLY A 51 15.93 5.26 -25.72
CA GLY A 51 14.74 5.08 -26.56
C GLY A 51 13.56 6.02 -26.25
N ILE A 52 13.76 6.99 -25.36
CA ILE A 52 12.76 7.97 -24.91
C ILE A 52 12.44 8.97 -26.04
N ILE A 53 13.46 9.42 -26.76
CA ILE A 53 13.31 10.33 -27.91
C ILE A 53 13.84 9.70 -29.20
N ALA A 54 13.40 10.23 -30.34
CA ALA A 54 13.86 9.84 -31.66
C ALA A 54 14.06 11.08 -32.55
N GLY A 55 14.85 10.92 -33.62
CA GLY A 55 15.03 11.93 -34.65
C GLY A 55 13.76 12.18 -35.47
N THR A 56 13.79 13.24 -36.27
CA THR A 56 12.72 13.64 -37.19
C THR A 56 12.94 13.15 -38.63
N GLY A 57 13.95 12.30 -38.86
CA GLY A 57 14.37 11.83 -40.18
C GLY A 57 15.53 12.65 -40.76
N GLY A 58 16.22 12.08 -41.78
CA GLY A 58 17.36 12.71 -42.44
C GLY A 58 18.53 13.04 -41.50
N ASP A 59 18.80 12.15 -40.54
CA ASP A 59 19.83 12.31 -39.49
C ASP A 59 19.67 13.58 -38.64
N LYS A 60 18.45 14.08 -38.46
CA LYS A 60 18.15 15.29 -37.69
C LYS A 60 17.35 15.00 -36.43
N PHE A 61 17.63 15.74 -35.37
CA PHE A 61 16.82 15.83 -34.17
C PHE A 61 15.79 16.97 -34.24
N SER A 62 16.05 18.03 -35.01
CA SER A 62 15.26 19.27 -35.08
C SER A 62 15.10 19.98 -33.72
N PRO A 63 16.20 20.40 -33.06
CA PRO A 63 16.18 20.90 -31.68
C PRO A 63 15.28 22.12 -31.46
N ASN A 64 15.18 23.01 -32.46
CA ASN A 64 14.39 24.24 -32.39
C ASN A 64 12.92 24.07 -32.80
N ALA A 65 12.52 22.88 -33.28
CA ALA A 65 11.12 22.66 -33.64
C ALA A 65 10.24 22.64 -32.38
N THR A 66 9.03 23.16 -32.53
CA THR A 66 8.03 23.19 -31.45
C THR A 66 7.65 21.78 -31.03
N LEU A 67 7.61 21.52 -29.72
CA LEU A 67 7.12 20.27 -29.15
C LEU A 67 5.61 20.36 -28.84
N THR A 68 4.86 19.31 -29.16
CA THR A 68 3.43 19.21 -28.82
C THR A 68 3.21 18.63 -27.43
N ARG A 69 2.02 18.87 -26.86
CA ARG A 69 1.59 18.28 -25.58
C ARG A 69 1.62 16.75 -25.62
N GLY A 70 1.13 16.15 -26.71
CA GLY A 70 1.15 14.71 -26.93
C GLY A 70 2.57 14.16 -26.93
N ALA A 71 3.53 14.86 -27.55
CA ALA A 71 4.91 14.42 -27.60
C ALA A 71 5.58 14.47 -26.22
N PHE A 72 5.28 15.47 -25.40
CA PHE A 72 5.83 15.57 -24.06
C PHE A 72 5.36 14.42 -23.15
N VAL A 73 4.07 14.09 -23.13
CA VAL A 73 3.59 12.94 -22.34
C VAL A 73 4.10 11.60 -22.88
N THR A 74 4.37 11.49 -24.18
CA THR A 74 5.06 10.32 -24.75
C THR A 74 6.48 10.18 -24.21
N MET A 75 7.24 11.28 -24.09
CA MET A 75 8.58 11.24 -23.50
C MET A 75 8.54 10.78 -22.03
N LEU A 76 7.60 11.31 -21.23
CA LEU A 76 7.43 10.89 -19.84
C LEU A 76 7.02 9.42 -19.74
N GLY A 77 6.03 8.98 -20.52
CA GLY A 77 5.55 7.60 -20.50
C GLY A 77 6.63 6.60 -20.89
N LYS A 78 7.43 6.89 -21.93
CA LYS A 78 8.56 6.04 -22.34
C LYS A 78 9.66 5.91 -21.29
N SER A 79 9.75 6.83 -20.33
CA SER A 79 10.75 6.74 -19.26
C SER A 79 10.39 5.74 -18.15
N VAL A 80 9.14 5.26 -18.11
CA VAL A 80 8.65 4.35 -17.05
C VAL A 80 7.83 3.16 -17.56
N LEU A 81 7.48 3.12 -18.84
CA LEU A 81 6.68 2.05 -19.45
C LEU A 81 7.46 1.30 -20.52
N GLU A 82 7.31 -0.01 -20.48
CA GLU A 82 7.78 -0.88 -21.56
C GLU A 82 6.80 -0.88 -22.74
N SER A 83 7.27 -1.37 -23.89
CA SER A 83 6.43 -1.52 -25.10
C SER A 83 5.18 -2.37 -24.87
N TRP A 84 5.28 -3.36 -23.97
CA TRP A 84 4.12 -4.18 -23.57
C TRP A 84 3.14 -3.39 -22.67
N ASP A 85 3.64 -2.62 -21.70
CA ASP A 85 2.78 -1.83 -20.81
C ASP A 85 1.93 -0.84 -21.62
N ILE A 86 2.57 -0.09 -22.53
CA ILE A 86 1.88 0.91 -23.35
C ILE A 86 0.88 0.30 -24.35
N SER A 87 1.06 -0.97 -24.74
CA SER A 87 0.14 -1.67 -25.63
C SER A 87 -1.27 -1.84 -25.05
N GLN A 88 -1.38 -1.87 -23.71
CA GLN A 88 -2.63 -2.00 -22.96
C GLN A 88 -3.45 -0.70 -22.92
N TYR A 89 -2.90 0.40 -23.44
CA TYR A 89 -3.52 1.72 -23.44
C TYR A 89 -4.15 2.13 -24.77
N LYS A 90 -4.28 1.22 -25.75
CA LYS A 90 -4.79 1.54 -27.11
C LYS A 90 -6.32 1.71 -27.21
N PHE A 91 -7.02 1.79 -26.08
CA PHE A 91 -8.47 1.93 -26.04
C PHE A 91 -8.92 3.35 -26.40
N ARG A 92 -10.22 3.51 -26.74
CA ARG A 92 -10.79 4.85 -26.94
C ARG A 92 -10.96 5.55 -25.59
N GLY A 93 -10.14 6.57 -25.36
CA GLY A 93 -10.21 7.40 -24.16
C GLY A 93 -11.38 8.40 -24.17
N GLY A 94 -11.44 9.23 -23.11
CA GLY A 94 -12.52 10.22 -22.92
C GLY A 94 -12.38 11.50 -23.77
N PHE A 95 -11.23 11.73 -24.40
CA PHE A 95 -10.99 12.96 -25.16
C PHE A 95 -11.50 12.86 -26.60
N LYS A 96 -12.29 13.85 -27.01
CA LYS A 96 -12.96 13.86 -28.33
C LYS A 96 -11.99 14.06 -29.49
N ASP A 97 -10.87 14.71 -29.24
CA ASP A 97 -9.83 15.04 -30.22
C ASP A 97 -8.65 14.04 -30.25
N VAL A 98 -8.78 12.91 -29.55
CA VAL A 98 -7.77 11.83 -29.54
C VAL A 98 -8.41 10.55 -30.03
N SER A 99 -8.30 10.28 -31.34
CA SER A 99 -8.75 9.02 -31.93
C SER A 99 -7.82 7.86 -31.53
N THR A 100 -8.31 6.61 -31.62
CA THR A 100 -7.48 5.41 -31.39
C THR A 100 -6.36 5.24 -32.42
N GLY A 101 -6.49 5.88 -33.59
CA GLY A 101 -5.45 5.92 -34.61
C GLY A 101 -4.40 7.02 -34.39
N HIS A 102 -4.63 7.95 -33.46
CA HIS A 102 -3.66 8.99 -33.15
C HIS A 102 -2.44 8.37 -32.44
N TRP A 103 -1.23 8.64 -32.92
CA TRP A 103 0.01 8.03 -32.40
C TRP A 103 0.23 8.24 -30.89
N ALA A 104 -0.20 9.40 -30.36
CA ALA A 104 -0.11 9.72 -28.94
C ALA A 104 -1.21 9.06 -28.07
N ASN A 105 -2.24 8.45 -28.66
CA ASN A 105 -3.41 7.92 -27.94
C ASN A 105 -3.06 7.07 -26.70
N PRO A 106 -2.17 6.05 -26.79
CA PRO A 106 -1.90 5.24 -25.60
C PRO A 106 -1.16 6.02 -24.50
N TYR A 107 -0.29 6.97 -24.85
CA TYR A 107 0.40 7.81 -23.87
C TYR A 107 -0.52 8.86 -23.25
N VAL A 108 -1.47 9.39 -24.02
CA VAL A 108 -2.50 10.29 -23.49
C VAL A 108 -3.42 9.54 -22.52
N ASN A 109 -3.84 8.33 -22.85
CA ASN A 109 -4.64 7.49 -21.97
C ASN A 109 -3.90 7.19 -20.66
N TRP A 110 -2.63 6.79 -20.75
CA TRP A 110 -1.79 6.58 -19.56
C TRP A 110 -1.63 7.85 -18.72
N ALA A 111 -1.29 8.98 -19.35
CA ALA A 111 -1.06 10.23 -18.63
C ALA A 111 -2.33 10.75 -17.95
N SER A 112 -3.49 10.52 -18.55
CA SER A 112 -4.79 10.83 -17.96
C SER A 112 -5.15 9.90 -16.80
N GLU A 113 -4.90 8.60 -16.93
CA GLU A 113 -5.23 7.60 -15.91
C GLU A 113 -4.35 7.74 -14.65
N THR A 114 -3.09 8.14 -14.83
CA THR A 114 -2.10 8.30 -13.75
C THR A 114 -2.03 9.73 -13.18
N GLY A 115 -2.81 10.66 -13.75
CA GLY A 115 -2.85 12.06 -13.32
C GLY A 115 -1.64 12.90 -13.75
N VAL A 116 -0.73 12.37 -14.57
CA VAL A 116 0.42 13.11 -15.13
C VAL A 116 -0.05 14.31 -15.94
N ALA A 117 -1.12 14.16 -16.73
CA ALA A 117 -1.72 15.23 -17.49
C ALA A 117 -3.24 15.12 -17.54
N THR A 118 -3.91 16.25 -17.43
CA THR A 118 -5.37 16.36 -17.61
C THR A 118 -5.70 17.01 -18.94
N GLY A 119 -6.92 16.77 -19.42
CA GLY A 119 -7.50 17.52 -20.53
C GLY A 119 -8.11 18.85 -20.09
N TYR A 120 -8.80 19.48 -21.02
CA TYR A 120 -9.52 20.73 -20.86
C TYR A 120 -11.01 20.47 -20.57
N GLU A 121 -11.70 21.50 -20.07
CA GLU A 121 -13.12 21.46 -19.71
C GLU A 121 -14.05 21.09 -20.88
N ASP A 122 -13.60 21.32 -22.13
CA ASP A 122 -14.31 20.97 -23.36
C ASP A 122 -14.18 19.49 -23.77
N ASN A 123 -13.58 18.65 -22.91
CA ASN A 123 -13.24 17.25 -23.16
C ASN A 123 -12.23 17.04 -24.31
N THR A 124 -11.30 17.97 -24.49
CA THR A 124 -10.14 17.82 -25.39
C THR A 124 -8.84 17.63 -24.62
N PHE A 125 -7.85 16.95 -25.22
CA PHE A 125 -6.47 16.90 -24.70
C PHE A 125 -5.53 17.87 -25.42
N ARG A 126 -5.84 18.14 -26.70
CA ARG A 126 -5.08 18.95 -27.65
C ARG A 126 -3.68 18.38 -27.89
N PRO A 127 -3.56 17.12 -28.35
CA PRO A 127 -2.29 16.41 -28.44
C PRO A 127 -1.29 17.06 -29.41
N ASP A 128 -1.78 17.67 -30.49
CA ASP A 128 -0.95 18.33 -31.51
C ASP A 128 -0.67 19.81 -31.20
N ARG A 129 -1.27 20.34 -30.13
CA ARG A 129 -1.02 21.73 -29.73
C ARG A 129 0.35 21.82 -29.07
N ALA A 130 1.07 22.89 -29.38
CA ALA A 130 2.33 23.22 -28.73
C ALA A 130 2.19 23.25 -27.20
N VAL A 131 3.10 22.59 -26.49
CA VAL A 131 3.16 22.64 -25.02
C VAL A 131 3.89 23.91 -24.57
N THR A 132 3.39 24.55 -23.52
CA THR A 132 4.04 25.72 -22.91
C THR A 132 5.02 25.30 -21.82
N ARG A 133 5.99 26.16 -21.52
CA ARG A 133 6.99 25.91 -20.47
C ARG A 133 6.36 25.67 -19.09
N GLN A 134 5.32 26.43 -18.74
CA GLN A 134 4.63 26.25 -17.46
C GLN A 134 3.77 24.97 -17.39
N GLU A 135 3.21 24.50 -18.51
CA GLU A 135 2.50 23.21 -18.54
C GLU A 135 3.46 22.03 -18.37
N MET A 136 4.66 22.08 -18.97
CA MET A 136 5.68 21.05 -18.76
C MET A 136 6.08 20.95 -17.29
N ALA A 137 6.26 22.08 -16.60
CA ALA A 137 6.56 22.09 -15.17
C ALA A 137 5.47 21.37 -14.34
N VAL A 138 4.19 21.61 -14.66
CA VAL A 138 3.07 20.93 -14.00
C VAL A 138 3.06 19.43 -14.30
N MET A 139 3.25 19.03 -15.56
CA MET A 139 3.30 17.61 -15.92
C MET A 139 4.47 16.90 -15.24
N VAL A 140 5.63 17.54 -15.09
CA VAL A 140 6.79 17.00 -14.37
C VAL A 140 6.49 16.85 -12.87
N LYS A 141 5.87 17.85 -12.23
CA LYS A 141 5.41 17.74 -10.83
C LYS A 141 4.47 16.55 -10.64
N ASN A 142 3.48 16.43 -11.52
CA ASN A 142 2.50 15.34 -11.45
C ASN A 142 3.14 13.98 -11.73
N PHE A 143 4.13 13.93 -12.63
CA PHE A 143 4.89 12.73 -12.94
C PHE A 143 5.79 12.27 -11.78
N ALA A 144 6.41 13.20 -11.06
CA ALA A 144 7.12 12.90 -9.83
C ALA A 144 6.18 12.26 -8.80
N ARG A 145 5.00 12.88 -8.59
CA ARG A 145 3.97 12.32 -7.71
C ARG A 145 3.49 10.95 -8.18
N SER A 146 3.31 10.74 -9.48
CA SER A 146 2.79 9.48 -10.01
C SER A 146 3.78 8.31 -9.90
N THR A 147 5.07 8.61 -9.69
CA THR A 147 6.17 7.63 -9.59
C THR A 147 6.78 7.55 -8.18
N GLY A 148 6.42 8.47 -7.28
CA GLY A 148 6.97 8.53 -5.92
C GLY A 148 8.32 9.22 -5.83
N LYS A 149 8.72 9.97 -6.87
CA LYS A 149 9.95 10.76 -6.85
C LYS A 149 9.77 12.10 -6.14
N LYS A 150 10.83 12.56 -5.49
CA LYS A 150 10.92 13.86 -4.82
C LYS A 150 11.78 14.83 -5.60
N PHE A 151 11.49 16.12 -5.39
CA PHE A 151 12.28 17.23 -5.91
C PHE A 151 13.29 17.66 -4.84
N PRO A 152 14.60 17.47 -5.05
CA PRO A 152 15.59 18.01 -4.13
C PRO A 152 15.70 19.54 -4.27
N ALA A 153 16.31 20.16 -3.27
CA ALA A 153 16.61 21.58 -3.25
C ALA A 153 18.08 21.84 -3.63
N ILE A 154 18.42 21.63 -4.90
CA ILE A 154 19.77 21.81 -5.45
C ILE A 154 20.10 23.31 -5.60
N ASN A 155 19.16 24.07 -6.16
CA ASN A 155 19.30 25.49 -6.39
C ASN A 155 18.58 26.32 -5.31
N ASP A 156 19.13 27.50 -5.02
CA ASP A 156 18.43 28.52 -4.27
C ASP A 156 17.16 29.00 -5.03
N PRO A 157 16.09 29.40 -4.32
CA PRO A 157 14.89 29.95 -4.96
C PRO A 157 15.22 31.20 -5.78
N VAL A 158 14.76 31.23 -7.03
CA VAL A 158 14.91 32.39 -7.92
C VAL A 158 13.58 33.09 -8.16
N THR A 159 13.60 34.42 -8.24
CA THR A 159 12.46 35.22 -8.72
C THR A 159 12.72 35.63 -10.18
N PHE A 160 11.88 35.13 -11.09
CA PHE A 160 11.99 35.49 -12.50
C PHE A 160 11.45 36.90 -12.76
N ARG A 161 12.02 37.61 -13.74
CA ARG A 161 11.55 38.95 -14.12
C ARG A 161 10.09 38.97 -14.59
N ASP A 162 9.60 37.87 -15.12
CA ASP A 162 8.22 37.66 -15.56
C ASP A 162 7.43 36.72 -14.61
N GLN A 163 7.80 36.65 -13.32
CA GLN A 163 7.10 35.86 -12.31
C GLN A 163 5.58 36.12 -12.29
N GLY A 164 5.17 37.36 -12.53
CA GLY A 164 3.75 37.76 -12.58
C GLY A 164 2.96 37.15 -13.75
N GLN A 165 3.65 36.65 -14.80
CA GLN A 165 3.02 35.96 -15.94
C GLN A 165 2.86 34.46 -15.71
N ILE A 166 3.46 33.90 -14.65
CA ILE A 166 3.30 32.48 -14.30
C ILE A 166 1.90 32.30 -13.70
N ALA A 167 1.09 31.46 -14.33
CA ALA A 167 -0.26 31.20 -13.88
C ALA A 167 -0.26 30.62 -12.45
N SER A 168 -1.28 30.95 -11.64
CA SER A 168 -1.38 30.53 -10.25
C SER A 168 -1.24 29.02 -10.06
N TRP A 169 -1.86 28.23 -10.96
CA TRP A 169 -1.79 26.77 -10.97
C TRP A 169 -0.41 26.19 -11.33
N ALA A 170 0.49 26.99 -11.91
CA ALA A 170 1.83 26.57 -12.29
C ALA A 170 2.92 26.99 -11.29
N LYS A 171 2.66 27.99 -10.44
CA LYS A 171 3.69 28.62 -9.59
C LYS A 171 4.47 27.63 -8.74
N GLU A 172 3.77 26.72 -8.05
CA GLU A 172 4.41 25.70 -7.22
C GLU A 172 5.26 24.74 -8.06
N SER A 173 4.72 24.26 -9.19
CA SER A 173 5.43 23.34 -10.08
C SER A 173 6.68 23.96 -10.68
N VAL A 174 6.62 25.24 -11.07
CA VAL A 174 7.78 25.99 -11.56
C VAL A 174 8.84 26.14 -10.46
N ALA A 175 8.43 26.50 -9.25
CA ALA A 175 9.35 26.62 -8.11
C ALA A 175 10.04 25.30 -7.78
N LEU A 176 9.29 24.18 -7.73
CA LEU A 176 9.85 22.85 -7.50
C LEU A 176 10.86 22.45 -8.60
N CYS A 177 10.49 22.64 -9.87
CA CYS A 177 11.37 22.30 -10.98
C CYS A 177 12.64 23.19 -11.01
N GLN A 178 12.53 24.47 -10.67
CA GLN A 178 13.69 25.37 -10.61
C GLN A 178 14.64 24.97 -9.48
N ARG A 179 14.11 24.69 -8.29
CA ARG A 179 14.92 24.26 -7.13
C ARG A 179 15.60 22.91 -7.35
N ALA A 180 14.98 22.00 -8.10
CA ALA A 180 15.58 20.72 -8.46
C ALA A 180 16.50 20.77 -9.69
N ASP A 181 16.84 21.97 -10.19
CA ASP A 181 17.66 22.17 -11.40
C ASP A 181 17.06 21.53 -12.68
N ILE A 182 15.74 21.29 -12.71
CA ILE A 182 15.04 20.70 -13.86
C ILE A 182 14.68 21.76 -14.90
N LEU A 183 14.28 22.95 -14.44
CA LEU A 183 13.77 24.03 -15.29
C LEU A 183 14.15 25.41 -14.73
N ASN A 184 15.24 26.00 -15.22
CA ASN A 184 15.87 27.18 -14.60
C ASN A 184 15.55 28.53 -15.29
N GLY A 185 14.57 28.57 -16.20
CA GLY A 185 14.32 29.77 -17.00
C GLY A 185 15.42 30.03 -18.05
N ASP A 186 15.44 31.24 -18.58
CA ASP A 186 16.48 31.75 -19.49
C ASP A 186 17.44 32.65 -18.70
N ALA A 187 18.70 32.21 -18.59
CA ALA A 187 19.73 32.87 -17.80
C ALA A 187 20.10 34.25 -18.37
N GLU A 188 20.03 34.45 -19.69
CA GLU A 188 20.42 35.71 -20.31
C GLU A 188 19.38 36.81 -20.02
N SER A 189 18.09 36.49 -20.19
CA SER A 189 17.01 37.45 -19.96
C SER A 189 16.54 37.51 -18.50
N GLY A 190 16.86 36.50 -17.68
CA GLY A 190 16.33 36.33 -16.32
C GLY A 190 14.82 36.03 -16.31
N ARG A 191 14.26 35.55 -17.43
CA ARG A 191 12.82 35.28 -17.60
C ARG A 191 12.53 33.78 -17.60
N PHE A 192 11.38 33.39 -17.09
CA PHE A 192 10.88 32.03 -17.18
C PHE A 192 10.20 31.72 -18.52
N ARG A 193 9.53 32.72 -19.10
CA ARG A 193 8.76 32.64 -20.36
C ARG A 193 7.59 31.64 -20.28
N PRO A 194 6.65 31.79 -19.32
CA PRO A 194 5.67 30.76 -18.98
C PRO A 194 4.73 30.36 -20.13
N GLY A 195 4.28 31.33 -20.92
CA GLY A 195 3.36 31.12 -22.03
C GLY A 195 4.04 30.80 -23.37
N GLU A 196 5.37 30.85 -23.44
CA GLU A 196 6.10 30.55 -24.67
C GLU A 196 6.09 29.03 -24.95
N ARG A 197 6.11 28.69 -26.25
CA ARG A 197 6.09 27.31 -26.74
C ARG A 197 7.45 26.66 -26.54
N ALA A 198 7.46 25.45 -26.02
CA ALA A 198 8.67 24.70 -25.79
C ALA A 198 9.27 24.13 -27.09
N THR A 199 10.58 24.15 -27.19
CA THR A 199 11.31 23.43 -28.25
C THR A 199 11.57 21.97 -27.87
N ARG A 200 11.91 21.14 -28.85
CA ARG A 200 12.35 19.75 -28.63
C ARG A 200 13.60 19.67 -27.74
N ALA A 201 14.55 20.60 -27.90
CA ALA A 201 15.75 20.67 -27.07
C ALA A 201 15.45 21.02 -25.60
N GLU A 202 14.54 21.97 -25.37
CA GLU A 202 14.10 22.33 -24.02
C GLU A 202 13.41 21.15 -23.33
N ALA A 203 12.49 20.48 -24.02
CA ALA A 203 11.80 19.33 -23.47
C ALA A 203 12.72 18.13 -23.19
N ALA A 204 13.66 17.82 -24.09
CA ALA A 204 14.67 16.79 -23.85
C ALA A 204 15.49 17.10 -22.61
N SER A 205 15.91 18.35 -22.45
CA SER A 205 16.71 18.76 -21.29
C SER A 205 15.93 18.67 -19.98
N ILE A 206 14.63 19.00 -19.99
CA ILE A 206 13.74 18.86 -18.82
C ILE A 206 13.60 17.40 -18.40
N VAL A 207 13.30 16.50 -19.35
CA VAL A 207 13.13 15.06 -19.05
C VAL A 207 14.44 14.47 -18.56
N TYR A 208 15.56 14.81 -19.20
CA TYR A 208 16.88 14.37 -18.79
C TYR A 208 17.24 14.82 -17.36
N LYS A 209 17.11 16.12 -17.08
CA LYS A 209 17.37 16.67 -15.74
C LYS A 209 16.41 16.13 -14.69
N TYR A 210 15.15 15.87 -15.04
CA TYR A 210 14.23 15.17 -14.15
C TYR A 210 14.78 13.80 -13.78
N ILE A 211 15.21 12.99 -14.75
CA ILE A 211 15.77 11.66 -14.50
C ILE A 211 17.04 11.75 -13.64
N GLU A 212 17.94 12.70 -13.94
CA GLU A 212 19.23 12.85 -13.24
C GLU A 212 19.07 13.40 -11.82
N ASN A 213 18.17 14.36 -11.62
CA ASN A 213 18.10 15.14 -10.38
C ASN A 213 16.96 14.74 -9.43
N THR A 214 16.08 13.79 -9.79
CA THR A 214 15.01 13.36 -8.87
C THR A 214 15.25 11.97 -8.32
N GLU A 215 14.98 11.82 -7.02
CA GLU A 215 15.27 10.63 -6.24
C GLU A 215 13.99 9.99 -5.67
N PHE A 216 14.06 8.70 -5.41
CA PHE A 216 13.06 7.99 -4.61
C PHE A 216 13.38 8.17 -3.13
N ASP A 217 12.35 8.26 -2.29
CA ASP A 217 12.50 8.52 -0.86
C ASP A 217 11.98 7.33 -0.04
N GLY A 218 12.69 6.21 -0.17
CA GLY A 218 12.38 4.94 0.52
C GLY A 218 11.20 4.16 -0.05
N TYR A 219 10.57 4.62 -1.13
CA TYR A 219 9.49 3.90 -1.81
C TYR A 219 9.41 4.26 -3.30
N THR A 220 8.74 3.43 -4.08
CA THR A 220 8.37 3.70 -5.48
C THR A 220 6.86 3.55 -5.65
N ILE A 221 6.24 4.41 -6.45
CA ILE A 221 4.85 4.27 -6.86
C ILE A 221 4.80 3.66 -8.26
N ILE A 222 4.01 2.60 -8.41
CA ILE A 222 3.73 1.94 -9.69
C ILE A 222 2.29 2.27 -10.08
N GLN A 223 2.10 2.94 -11.21
CA GLN A 223 0.79 3.16 -11.82
C GLN A 223 0.82 2.77 -13.29
N LYS A 224 0.26 1.59 -13.59
CA LYS A 224 0.20 1.05 -14.95
C LYS A 224 -0.93 0.02 -15.08
N ARG A 225 -1.14 -0.45 -16.31
CA ARG A 225 -2.04 -1.58 -16.57
C ARG A 225 -1.28 -2.90 -16.54
N ILE A 226 -1.82 -3.85 -15.79
CA ILE A 226 -1.35 -5.24 -15.75
C ILE A 226 -2.51 -6.12 -16.17
N HIS A 227 -2.33 -6.84 -17.27
CA HIS A 227 -3.39 -7.63 -17.90
C HIS A 227 -4.69 -6.85 -18.15
N ASN A 228 -4.55 -5.63 -18.68
CA ASN A 228 -5.60 -4.65 -18.95
C ASN A 228 -6.34 -4.11 -17.71
N VAL A 229 -5.89 -4.41 -16.50
CA VAL A 229 -6.43 -3.84 -15.26
C VAL A 229 -5.54 -2.68 -14.82
N ALA A 230 -6.14 -1.52 -14.53
CA ALA A 230 -5.40 -0.40 -13.94
C ALA A 230 -4.99 -0.75 -12.51
N VAL A 231 -3.71 -0.60 -12.21
CA VAL A 231 -3.13 -0.92 -10.90
C VAL A 231 -2.45 0.33 -10.35
N ARG A 232 -2.69 0.62 -9.07
CA ARG A 232 -1.97 1.63 -8.30
C ARG A 232 -1.31 0.94 -7.12
N ALA A 233 0.00 1.04 -7.03
CA ALA A 233 0.73 0.37 -5.97
C ALA A 233 1.88 1.21 -5.44
N VAL A 234 2.27 0.90 -4.20
CA VAL A 234 3.51 1.36 -3.59
C VAL A 234 4.38 0.15 -3.28
N VAL A 235 5.67 0.30 -3.54
CA VAL A 235 6.70 -0.71 -3.28
C VAL A 235 7.79 -0.11 -2.42
N PHE A 236 8.16 -0.78 -1.34
CA PHE A 236 9.16 -0.29 -0.38
C PHE A 236 9.74 -1.45 0.42
N SER A 237 10.94 -1.27 0.98
CA SER A 237 11.54 -2.30 1.83
C SER A 237 10.81 -2.35 3.17
N GLN A 238 10.49 -3.55 3.66
CA GLN A 238 9.90 -3.73 4.99
C GLN A 238 10.80 -3.21 6.12
N TYR A 239 12.11 -3.06 5.87
CA TYR A 239 13.09 -2.62 6.86
C TYR A 239 13.26 -1.10 6.96
N ASP A 240 12.70 -0.35 6.01
CA ASP A 240 12.83 1.12 5.96
C ASP A 240 11.75 1.84 6.79
N TYR A 241 10.77 1.10 7.33
CA TYR A 241 9.63 1.65 8.04
C TYR A 241 9.28 0.83 9.27
N THR A 242 8.73 1.48 10.29
CA THR A 242 8.13 0.83 11.45
C THR A 242 6.65 0.57 11.18
N PRO A 243 6.20 -0.70 11.08
CA PRO A 243 4.80 -1.02 10.92
C PRO A 243 4.04 -0.96 12.25
N SER A 244 2.75 -0.62 12.19
CA SER A 244 1.83 -0.81 13.31
C SER A 244 0.40 -1.04 12.85
N LEU A 245 -0.38 -1.71 13.70
CA LEU A 245 -1.80 -1.89 13.52
C LEU A 245 -2.56 -0.84 14.31
N ALA A 246 -3.21 0.09 13.61
CA ALA A 246 -4.04 1.13 14.22
C ALA A 246 -5.51 0.69 14.24
N LEU A 247 -6.13 0.69 15.42
CA LEU A 247 -7.58 0.49 15.57
C LEU A 247 -8.32 1.83 15.56
N GLY A 248 -9.53 1.88 15.01
CA GLY A 248 -10.39 3.06 15.02
C GLY A 248 -10.62 3.49 16.47
N GLN A 249 -10.30 4.74 16.81
CA GLN A 249 -10.40 5.25 18.18
C GLN A 249 -9.62 4.44 19.23
N ASN A 250 -8.64 3.62 18.81
CA ASN A 250 -7.87 2.69 19.65
C ASN A 250 -8.72 1.63 20.38
N MET A 251 -9.83 1.21 19.78
CA MET A 251 -10.79 0.28 20.38
C MET A 251 -11.13 -0.85 19.41
N VAL A 252 -11.33 -2.07 19.92
CA VAL A 252 -11.64 -3.26 19.09
C VAL A 252 -12.93 -3.10 18.30
N ASP A 253 -13.95 -2.44 18.86
CA ASP A 253 -15.21 -2.11 18.19
C ASP A 253 -15.25 -0.64 17.69
N GLY A 254 -14.12 0.04 17.75
CA GLY A 254 -14.01 1.44 17.37
C GLY A 254 -14.08 1.64 15.86
N ARG A 255 -14.43 2.86 15.47
CA ARG A 255 -14.58 3.28 14.08
C ARG A 255 -14.09 4.70 13.89
N GLU A 256 -13.29 4.91 12.86
CA GLU A 256 -12.62 6.20 12.66
C GLU A 256 -12.52 6.55 11.18
N ASP A 257 -12.55 7.86 10.89
CA ASP A 257 -12.26 8.37 9.55
C ASP A 257 -10.80 8.14 9.19
N VAL A 258 -10.55 7.77 7.93
CA VAL A 258 -9.22 7.39 7.44
C VAL A 258 -8.21 8.55 7.50
N THR A 259 -8.66 9.78 7.32
CA THR A 259 -7.77 10.95 7.43
C THR A 259 -7.38 11.20 8.88
N SER A 260 -8.30 10.96 9.82
CA SER A 260 -7.99 11.02 11.25
C SER A 260 -6.98 9.94 11.66
N LEU A 261 -7.16 8.69 11.19
CA LEU A 261 -6.22 7.59 11.40
C LEU A 261 -4.82 7.94 10.90
N VAL A 262 -4.69 8.34 9.63
CA VAL A 262 -3.40 8.75 9.03
C VAL A 262 -2.75 9.87 9.83
N ARG A 263 -3.52 10.92 10.18
CA ARG A 263 -2.99 12.07 10.93
C ARG A 263 -2.51 11.68 12.34
N ARG A 264 -3.30 10.91 13.11
CA ARG A 264 -2.96 10.58 14.50
C ARG A 264 -1.83 9.54 14.62
N THR A 265 -1.67 8.71 13.59
CA THR A 265 -0.60 7.71 13.53
C THR A 265 0.70 8.28 12.96
N GLY A 266 0.63 9.41 12.26
CA GLY A 266 1.79 9.98 11.56
C GLY A 266 2.22 9.13 10.36
N ALA A 267 1.30 8.36 9.79
CA ALA A 267 1.63 7.40 8.75
C ALA A 267 2.28 8.05 7.53
N THR A 268 3.38 7.47 7.06
CA THR A 268 3.97 7.77 5.75
C THR A 268 3.30 6.93 4.68
N ILE A 269 3.10 5.64 4.92
CA ILE A 269 2.31 4.74 4.06
C ILE A 269 1.19 4.15 4.91
N ALA A 270 -0.03 4.10 4.39
CA ALA A 270 -1.14 3.50 5.10
C ALA A 270 -2.13 2.83 4.16
N VAL A 271 -2.65 1.68 4.59
CA VAL A 271 -3.67 0.91 3.89
C VAL A 271 -4.72 0.41 4.89
N ASN A 272 -5.99 0.35 4.49
CA ASN A 272 -7.00 -0.31 5.32
C ASN A 272 -6.57 -1.74 5.67
N GLY A 273 -6.98 -2.27 6.82
CA GLY A 273 -6.57 -3.61 7.25
C GLY A 273 -7.57 -4.71 6.91
N GLY A 274 -7.74 -5.62 7.86
CA GLY A 274 -8.62 -6.78 7.80
C GLY A 274 -10.11 -6.44 7.88
N PHE A 275 -10.93 -7.45 7.61
CA PHE A 275 -12.38 -7.33 7.57
C PHE A 275 -12.96 -7.01 8.94
N PHE A 276 -14.15 -6.40 8.96
CA PHE A 276 -14.91 -6.13 10.17
C PHE A 276 -16.41 -6.23 9.89
N ASN A 277 -17.19 -6.52 10.92
CA ASN A 277 -18.65 -6.55 10.82
C ASN A 277 -19.20 -5.12 10.73
N MET A 278 -19.98 -4.82 9.69
CA MET A 278 -20.45 -3.45 9.44
C MET A 278 -21.44 -2.90 10.47
N ASN A 279 -22.04 -3.75 11.30
CA ASN A 279 -23.01 -3.31 12.31
C ASN A 279 -22.32 -2.89 13.62
N ASN A 280 -21.31 -3.64 14.05
CA ASN A 280 -20.65 -3.45 15.34
C ASN A 280 -19.14 -3.18 15.26
N TYR A 281 -18.57 -3.14 14.04
CA TYR A 281 -17.16 -2.85 13.75
C TYR A 281 -16.15 -3.83 14.36
N ILE A 282 -16.59 -4.94 14.93
CA ILE A 282 -15.68 -5.99 15.41
C ILE A 282 -14.93 -6.61 14.23
N PRO A 283 -13.60 -6.77 14.31
CA PRO A 283 -12.81 -7.46 13.30
C PRO A 283 -13.27 -8.91 13.06
N VAL A 284 -13.14 -9.35 11.82
CA VAL A 284 -13.36 -10.73 11.38
C VAL A 284 -11.99 -11.34 11.06
N GLY A 285 -11.52 -12.22 11.93
CA GLY A 285 -10.13 -12.67 11.98
C GLY A 285 -9.38 -12.14 13.22
N THR A 286 -8.30 -12.82 13.59
CA THR A 286 -7.46 -12.43 14.72
C THR A 286 -6.68 -11.16 14.37
N LEU A 287 -6.73 -10.17 15.27
CA LEU A 287 -5.87 -8.99 15.23
C LEU A 287 -4.88 -9.02 16.39
N ILE A 288 -3.60 -8.85 16.06
CA ILE A 288 -2.51 -8.72 17.03
C ILE A 288 -1.77 -7.44 16.68
N GLY A 289 -1.43 -6.65 17.71
CA GLY A 289 -0.56 -5.50 17.56
C GLY A 289 0.26 -5.32 18.82
N GLN A 290 1.56 -5.03 18.64
CA GLN A 290 2.51 -4.92 19.74
C GLN A 290 2.58 -6.20 20.59
N GLY A 291 2.52 -7.37 19.93
CA GLY A 291 2.49 -8.70 20.56
C GLY A 291 1.22 -9.01 21.37
N ARG A 292 0.27 -8.08 21.45
CA ARG A 292 -0.99 -8.21 22.20
C ARG A 292 -2.11 -8.66 21.28
N VAL A 293 -2.85 -9.69 21.68
CA VAL A 293 -4.06 -10.13 20.97
C VAL A 293 -5.16 -9.11 21.25
N TYR A 294 -5.49 -8.28 20.26
CA TYR A 294 -6.60 -7.33 20.35
C TYR A 294 -7.95 -8.03 20.24
N THR A 295 -8.05 -9.01 19.33
CA THR A 295 -9.21 -9.90 19.20
C THR A 295 -8.76 -11.24 18.67
N SER A 296 -9.40 -12.33 19.09
CA SER A 296 -9.21 -13.66 18.51
C SER A 296 -10.47 -14.15 17.81
N ASP A 297 -10.30 -14.71 16.61
CA ASP A 297 -11.39 -15.26 15.82
C ASP A 297 -10.96 -16.51 15.07
N ASN A 298 -11.30 -17.66 15.62
CA ASN A 298 -10.98 -18.97 15.03
C ASN A 298 -12.12 -19.52 14.15
N THR A 299 -13.11 -18.72 13.75
CA THR A 299 -14.29 -19.22 12.98
C THR A 299 -13.90 -19.93 11.68
N TYR A 300 -12.84 -19.45 11.02
CA TYR A 300 -12.28 -20.03 9.79
C TYR A 300 -10.77 -20.30 9.93
N ALA A 301 -10.29 -20.40 11.16
CA ALA A 301 -8.89 -20.69 11.43
C ALA A 301 -8.72 -22.21 11.66
N PRO A 302 -7.56 -22.79 11.30
CA PRO A 302 -6.33 -22.12 10.89
C PRO A 302 -6.31 -21.64 9.43
N GLU A 303 -7.26 -22.02 8.57
CA GLU A 303 -7.19 -21.79 7.13
C GLU A 303 -7.10 -20.31 6.75
N LYS A 304 -7.87 -19.44 7.43
CA LYS A 304 -7.92 -18.00 7.17
C LYS A 304 -6.54 -17.36 7.22
N ALA A 305 -6.12 -16.81 6.07
CA ALA A 305 -4.84 -16.16 5.96
C ALA A 305 -4.77 -14.81 6.71
N ALA A 306 -3.59 -14.51 7.21
CA ALA A 306 -3.23 -13.26 7.85
C ALA A 306 -1.91 -12.72 7.29
N LEU A 307 -1.80 -11.39 7.22
CA LEU A 307 -0.49 -10.76 7.13
C LEU A 307 0.10 -10.72 8.54
N VAL A 308 1.31 -11.24 8.71
CA VAL A 308 1.98 -11.38 10.00
C VAL A 308 3.31 -10.65 9.97
N VAL A 309 3.69 -10.07 11.11
CA VAL A 309 5.03 -9.54 11.37
C VAL A 309 5.60 -10.30 12.57
N ALA A 310 6.72 -10.97 12.36
CA ALA A 310 7.46 -11.64 13.43
C ALA A 310 8.19 -10.62 14.32
N PRO A 311 8.65 -10.99 15.53
CA PRO A 311 9.43 -10.09 16.38
C PRO A 311 10.75 -9.61 15.75
N SER A 312 11.25 -10.31 14.73
CA SER A 312 12.39 -9.88 13.89
C SER A 312 12.07 -8.69 12.99
N GLY A 313 10.79 -8.34 12.81
CA GLY A 313 10.31 -7.35 11.84
C GLY A 313 10.02 -7.93 10.45
N GLU A 314 10.27 -9.22 10.23
CA GLU A 314 10.00 -9.87 8.95
C GLU A 314 8.50 -10.10 8.75
N PHE A 315 8.01 -9.76 7.55
CA PHE A 315 6.65 -10.03 7.13
C PHE A 315 6.51 -11.42 6.53
N SER A 316 5.37 -12.06 6.79
CA SER A 316 4.96 -13.29 6.11
C SER A 316 3.43 -13.35 5.94
N VAL A 317 2.96 -14.29 5.12
CA VAL A 317 1.54 -14.63 5.01
C VAL A 317 1.32 -16.00 5.64
N GLU A 318 0.69 -15.99 6.82
CA GLU A 318 0.46 -17.19 7.64
C GLU A 318 -1.03 -17.55 7.73
N SER A 319 -1.28 -18.79 8.13
CA SER A 319 -2.62 -19.35 8.37
C SER A 319 -2.56 -20.10 9.70
N PHE A 320 -3.22 -19.57 10.74
CA PHE A 320 -3.14 -20.12 12.11
C PHE A 320 -4.41 -19.82 12.94
N SER A 321 -4.71 -20.69 13.90
CA SER A 321 -5.65 -20.43 15.00
C SER A 321 -4.94 -19.78 16.18
N THR A 322 -5.67 -18.98 16.93
CA THR A 322 -5.18 -18.34 18.17
C THR A 322 -5.85 -19.00 19.35
N ASP A 323 -5.12 -19.87 20.04
CA ASP A 323 -5.66 -20.73 21.08
C ASP A 323 -5.19 -20.24 22.45
N LEU A 324 -6.14 -19.84 23.30
CA LEU A 324 -5.85 -19.36 24.65
C LEU A 324 -6.43 -20.31 25.70
N THR A 325 -5.62 -20.55 26.72
CA THR A 325 -5.98 -21.30 27.92
C THR A 325 -5.76 -20.42 29.14
N ALA A 326 -6.82 -20.22 29.93
CA ALA A 326 -6.69 -19.59 31.23
C ALA A 326 -6.34 -20.65 32.28
N ILE A 327 -5.25 -20.44 33.01
CA ILE A 327 -4.73 -21.35 34.03
C ILE A 327 -4.96 -20.70 35.39
N LEU A 328 -5.80 -21.31 36.21
CA LEU A 328 -6.06 -20.88 37.58
C LEU A 328 -4.95 -21.43 38.47
N GLN A 329 -4.35 -20.56 39.26
CA GLN A 329 -3.29 -20.89 40.20
C GLN A 329 -3.67 -20.44 41.61
N ASN A 330 -3.21 -21.18 42.63
CA ASN A 330 -3.30 -20.72 44.01
C ASN A 330 -2.33 -19.54 44.26
N ALA A 331 -2.33 -18.99 45.48
CA ALA A 331 -1.47 -17.84 45.82
C ALA A 331 0.04 -18.14 45.65
N ASP A 332 0.43 -19.41 45.81
CA ASP A 332 1.81 -19.89 45.66
C ASP A 332 2.19 -20.19 44.19
N GLY A 333 1.28 -19.97 43.23
CA GLY A 333 1.51 -20.16 41.80
C GLY A 333 1.32 -21.61 41.30
N GLN A 334 0.84 -22.53 42.14
CA GLN A 334 0.54 -23.89 41.72
C GLN A 334 -0.80 -23.94 40.97
N GLN A 335 -0.82 -24.65 39.84
CA GLN A 335 -2.04 -24.83 39.05
C GLN A 335 -3.12 -25.58 39.83
N VAL A 336 -4.34 -25.03 39.80
CA VAL A 336 -5.55 -25.56 40.44
C VAL A 336 -6.52 -26.10 39.40
N ASP A 337 -6.73 -25.36 38.32
CA ASP A 337 -7.60 -25.75 37.21
C ASP A 337 -7.16 -25.02 35.93
N ALA A 338 -7.67 -25.43 34.78
CA ALA A 338 -7.44 -24.73 33.52
C ALA A 338 -8.70 -24.76 32.65
N VAL A 339 -8.87 -23.73 31.84
CA VAL A 339 -9.98 -23.63 30.92
C VAL A 339 -9.51 -23.16 29.55
N GLU A 340 -9.73 -24.00 28.56
CA GLU A 340 -9.33 -23.78 27.16
C GLU A 340 -10.42 -23.02 26.38
N GLN A 341 -10.09 -22.68 25.13
CA GLN A 341 -10.97 -21.99 24.18
C GLN A 341 -11.46 -20.63 24.70
N VAL A 342 -10.52 -19.86 25.26
CA VAL A 342 -10.76 -18.49 25.69
C VAL A 342 -10.65 -17.56 24.48
N VAL A 343 -11.65 -16.71 24.29
CA VAL A 343 -11.75 -15.78 23.16
C VAL A 343 -11.53 -14.35 23.67
N VAL A 344 -10.76 -13.55 22.93
CA VAL A 344 -10.38 -12.19 23.36
C VAL A 344 -11.31 -11.15 22.74
N ASN A 345 -11.85 -10.25 23.56
CA ASN A 345 -12.59 -9.03 23.18
C ASN A 345 -13.66 -9.21 22.09
N ARG A 346 -14.69 -10.02 22.38
CA ARG A 346 -15.84 -10.21 21.50
C ARG A 346 -17.16 -9.92 22.19
N TRP A 347 -18.13 -9.47 21.40
CA TRP A 347 -19.53 -9.43 21.83
C TRP A 347 -20.04 -10.86 22.03
N PRO A 348 -20.71 -11.16 23.16
CA PRO A 348 -21.55 -12.33 23.25
C PRO A 348 -22.64 -12.30 22.17
N SER A 349 -22.84 -13.42 21.48
CA SER A 349 -23.77 -13.55 20.35
C SER A 349 -25.24 -13.40 20.75
N ASN A 350 -25.63 -13.83 21.95
CA ASN A 350 -26.99 -13.76 22.48
C ASN A 350 -27.03 -13.97 24.00
N SER A 351 -28.22 -13.97 24.61
CA SER A 351 -28.40 -14.13 26.06
C SER A 351 -27.94 -15.48 26.63
N GLY A 352 -27.91 -16.53 25.80
CA GLY A 352 -27.47 -17.88 26.15
C GLY A 352 -26.02 -18.18 25.77
N ASP A 353 -25.25 -17.19 25.35
CA ASP A 353 -23.87 -17.39 24.92
C ASP A 353 -22.96 -17.78 26.10
N GLY A 354 -22.48 -19.02 26.09
CA GLY A 354 -21.56 -19.55 27.11
C GLY A 354 -20.08 -19.40 26.76
N THR A 355 -19.71 -18.63 25.75
CA THR A 355 -18.32 -18.40 25.35
C THR A 355 -17.51 -17.84 26.52
N ARG A 356 -16.28 -18.34 26.65
CA ARG A 356 -15.30 -17.89 27.65
C ARG A 356 -14.57 -16.69 27.06
N LEU A 357 -14.78 -15.53 27.65
CA LEU A 357 -14.32 -14.26 27.13
C LEU A 357 -13.26 -13.68 28.04
N LEU A 358 -12.09 -13.36 27.47
CA LEU A 358 -11.09 -12.52 28.09
C LEU A 358 -11.24 -11.10 27.54
N MET A 359 -11.60 -10.17 28.42
CA MET A 359 -11.92 -8.80 28.07
C MET A 359 -10.83 -7.87 28.62
N THR A 360 -10.10 -7.20 27.73
CA THR A 360 -9.01 -6.26 28.05
C THR A 360 -9.47 -4.82 27.86
N ARG A 361 -8.59 -3.86 28.16
CA ARG A 361 -8.86 -2.43 27.91
C ARG A 361 -8.97 -2.06 26.44
N ASP A 362 -8.61 -2.93 25.51
CA ASP A 362 -8.86 -2.71 24.08
C ASP A 362 -10.36 -2.76 23.75
N TRP A 363 -11.17 -3.36 24.63
CA TRP A 363 -12.63 -3.30 24.59
C TRP A 363 -13.22 -2.01 25.18
N GLY A 364 -12.47 -1.34 26.05
CA GLY A 364 -12.94 -0.20 26.84
C GLY A 364 -12.82 -0.42 28.33
N THR A 365 -13.51 0.43 29.09
CA THR A 365 -13.38 0.45 30.57
C THR A 365 -14.37 -0.48 31.27
N ARG A 366 -15.36 -1.02 30.55
CA ARG A 366 -16.47 -1.85 31.08
C ARG A 366 -16.86 -2.92 30.08
N LEU A 367 -17.45 -4.02 30.56
CA LEU A 367 -17.95 -5.10 29.70
C LEU A 367 -19.08 -4.64 28.78
N ASN A 368 -20.00 -3.81 29.28
CA ASN A 368 -21.22 -3.36 28.59
C ASN A 368 -22.19 -4.50 28.24
N PHE A 369 -22.10 -5.63 28.93
CA PHE A 369 -23.09 -6.70 28.93
C PHE A 369 -23.15 -7.38 30.30
N SER A 370 -24.28 -8.01 30.58
CA SER A 370 -24.45 -8.85 31.77
C SER A 370 -23.72 -10.18 31.64
N THR A 371 -23.21 -10.67 32.77
CA THR A 371 -22.44 -11.91 32.89
C THR A 371 -23.04 -12.85 33.91
N TRP A 372 -23.05 -14.15 33.63
CA TRP A 372 -23.29 -15.19 34.63
C TRP A 372 -22.14 -15.26 35.64
N MET A 373 -20.90 -15.25 35.14
CA MET A 373 -19.68 -15.21 35.96
C MET A 373 -18.68 -14.22 35.34
N ALA A 374 -18.02 -13.44 36.19
CA ALA A 374 -16.93 -12.56 35.80
C ALA A 374 -15.84 -12.55 36.87
N VAL A 375 -14.60 -12.78 36.46
CA VAL A 375 -13.40 -12.82 37.31
C VAL A 375 -12.52 -11.64 36.91
N VAL A 376 -12.36 -10.68 37.81
CA VAL A 376 -11.56 -9.48 37.60
C VAL A 376 -10.14 -9.78 38.00
N VAL A 377 -9.20 -9.61 37.07
CA VAL A 377 -7.78 -9.95 37.23
C VAL A 377 -6.94 -8.70 36.99
N ASP A 378 -6.07 -8.35 37.93
CA ASP A 378 -5.19 -7.19 37.81
C ASP A 378 -3.99 -7.44 36.87
N ALA A 379 -3.15 -6.41 36.69
CA ALA A 379 -1.97 -6.47 35.82
C ALA A 379 -0.91 -7.50 36.27
N ASN A 380 -0.95 -7.96 37.52
CA ASN A 380 -0.05 -8.99 38.04
C ASN A 380 -0.66 -10.40 37.94
N GLY A 381 -1.80 -10.54 37.26
CA GLY A 381 -2.52 -11.79 37.15
C GLY A 381 -3.30 -12.17 38.40
N THR A 382 -3.46 -11.29 39.40
CA THR A 382 -4.15 -11.61 40.66
C THR A 382 -5.65 -11.32 40.55
N ILE A 383 -6.46 -12.26 41.01
CA ILE A 383 -7.92 -12.10 41.09
C ILE A 383 -8.25 -11.09 42.20
N THR A 384 -8.88 -9.98 41.83
CA THR A 384 -9.29 -8.91 42.76
C THR A 384 -10.79 -8.91 43.06
N ALA A 385 -11.60 -9.46 42.15
CA ALA A 385 -13.03 -9.66 42.38
C ALA A 385 -13.56 -10.85 41.59
N VAL A 386 -14.61 -11.48 42.12
CA VAL A 386 -15.40 -12.51 41.43
C VAL A 386 -16.86 -12.11 41.57
N HIS A 387 -17.54 -11.96 40.43
CA HIS A 387 -18.94 -11.59 40.38
C HIS A 387 -19.78 -12.71 39.79
N GLN A 388 -20.96 -12.91 40.35
CA GLN A 388 -21.98 -13.80 39.84
C GLN A 388 -23.21 -12.98 39.44
N ASN A 389 -23.77 -13.24 38.25
CA ASN A 389 -24.93 -12.55 37.69
C ASN A 389 -24.80 -11.01 37.65
N ALA A 390 -23.61 -10.49 37.38
CA ALA A 390 -23.37 -9.05 37.28
C ALA A 390 -24.07 -8.46 36.04
N SER A 391 -24.65 -7.27 36.20
CA SER A 391 -25.24 -6.51 35.08
C SER A 391 -24.18 -5.85 34.20
N ASN A 392 -23.03 -5.49 34.77
CA ASN A 392 -21.85 -4.97 34.10
C ASN A 392 -20.65 -5.09 35.05
N VAL A 393 -19.42 -5.09 34.52
CA VAL A 393 -18.18 -5.18 35.30
C VAL A 393 -17.15 -4.21 34.73
N ASP A 394 -16.43 -3.51 35.60
CA ASP A 394 -15.31 -2.65 35.22
C ASP A 394 -14.10 -3.52 34.83
N ILE A 395 -13.49 -3.20 33.70
CA ILE A 395 -12.25 -3.85 33.27
C ILE A 395 -11.09 -3.13 33.96
N PRO A 396 -10.18 -3.81 34.68
CA PRO A 396 -9.10 -3.14 35.40
C PRO A 396 -8.05 -2.58 34.43
N ALA A 397 -7.32 -1.53 34.84
CA ALA A 397 -6.21 -1.01 34.02
C ALA A 397 -5.05 -2.01 34.04
N GLY A 398 -4.48 -2.33 32.87
CA GLY A 398 -3.38 -3.29 32.72
C GLY A 398 -3.75 -4.76 32.97
N GLY A 399 -4.96 -5.05 33.48
CA GLY A 399 -5.48 -6.39 33.69
C GLY A 399 -6.60 -6.74 32.71
N PHE A 400 -7.44 -7.71 33.09
CA PHE A 400 -8.54 -8.20 32.26
C PHE A 400 -9.71 -8.71 33.11
N VAL A 401 -10.83 -8.97 32.44
CA VAL A 401 -11.96 -9.71 33.01
C VAL A 401 -12.13 -11.01 32.24
N LEU A 402 -12.04 -12.15 32.93
CA LEU A 402 -12.38 -13.44 32.36
C LEU A 402 -13.84 -13.75 32.73
N CYS A 403 -14.72 -13.91 31.73
CA CYS A 403 -16.15 -13.98 31.97
C CYS A 403 -16.89 -14.92 31.02
N GLN A 404 -18.13 -15.21 31.40
CA GLN A 404 -19.12 -15.87 30.55
C GLN A 404 -20.45 -15.15 30.67
N LYS A 405 -21.12 -14.94 29.53
CA LYS A 405 -22.44 -14.33 29.53
C LYS A 405 -23.50 -15.27 30.12
N ALA A 406 -23.49 -16.53 29.72
CA ALA A 406 -24.35 -17.58 30.26
C ALA A 406 -23.56 -18.80 30.72
N LYS A 407 -24.17 -19.62 31.57
CA LYS A 407 -23.59 -20.91 31.98
C LYS A 407 -23.66 -21.91 30.81
N ARG A 408 -22.54 -22.58 30.49
CA ARG A 408 -22.56 -23.71 29.55
C ARG A 408 -23.26 -24.93 30.15
N LYS A 409 -23.83 -25.77 29.28
CA LYS A 409 -24.43 -27.06 29.69
C LYS A 409 -23.41 -27.98 30.38
N PHE A 410 -22.18 -27.98 29.89
CA PHE A 410 -21.05 -28.69 30.47
C PHE A 410 -19.97 -27.66 30.82
N GLU A 411 -20.04 -27.11 32.03
CA GLU A 411 -19.01 -26.21 32.56
C GLU A 411 -18.19 -26.96 33.62
N GLY A 412 -16.87 -26.83 33.54
CA GLY A 412 -15.96 -27.36 34.55
C GLY A 412 -16.02 -26.57 35.86
N ASN A 413 -15.07 -26.82 36.76
CA ASN A 413 -15.02 -26.17 38.06
C ASN A 413 -14.22 -24.86 38.07
N PHE A 414 -13.62 -24.47 36.94
CA PHE A 414 -12.72 -23.32 36.85
C PHE A 414 -13.31 -22.05 37.48
N PHE A 415 -14.44 -21.57 36.96
CA PHE A 415 -15.07 -20.34 37.47
C PHE A 415 -15.58 -20.47 38.91
N ALA A 416 -16.03 -21.67 39.31
CA ALA A 416 -16.47 -21.94 40.68
C ALA A 416 -15.30 -21.98 41.68
N SER A 417 -14.08 -22.26 41.19
CA SER A 417 -12.87 -22.37 42.01
C SER A 417 -12.15 -21.02 42.18
N CYS A 418 -12.45 -20.03 41.34
CA CYS A 418 -11.84 -18.70 41.41
C CYS A 418 -12.16 -17.99 42.73
N LYS A 419 -11.13 -17.52 43.43
CA LYS A 419 -11.22 -16.74 44.67
C LYS A 419 -10.27 -15.55 44.63
N VAL A 420 -10.64 -14.46 45.30
CA VAL A 420 -9.76 -13.28 45.46
C VAL A 420 -8.42 -13.71 46.06
N GLY A 421 -7.32 -13.19 45.50
CA GLY A 421 -5.95 -13.53 45.88
C GLY A 421 -5.33 -14.72 45.13
N MET A 422 -6.14 -15.53 44.42
CA MET A 422 -5.63 -16.51 43.45
C MET A 422 -5.08 -15.80 42.21
N LYS A 423 -4.39 -16.54 41.34
CA LYS A 423 -3.85 -15.99 40.09
C LYS A 423 -4.46 -16.65 38.86
N VAL A 424 -4.57 -15.90 37.77
CA VAL A 424 -4.93 -16.41 36.45
C VAL A 424 -3.80 -16.08 35.49
N ALA A 425 -3.10 -17.11 35.03
CA ALA A 425 -2.13 -17.01 33.94
C ALA A 425 -2.84 -17.32 32.61
N ILE A 426 -2.38 -16.72 31.52
CA ILE A 426 -2.91 -16.98 30.18
C ILE A 426 -1.80 -17.63 29.37
N ASP A 427 -2.01 -18.90 29.01
CA ASP A 427 -1.19 -19.59 28.03
C ASP A 427 -1.78 -19.35 26.64
N ARG A 428 -0.91 -19.11 25.66
CA ARG A 428 -1.29 -18.71 24.31
C ARG A 428 -0.46 -19.49 23.32
N LYS A 429 -1.13 -20.06 22.33
CA LYS A 429 -0.51 -20.78 21.22
C LYS A 429 -1.08 -20.33 19.89
N TYR A 430 -0.24 -20.38 18.87
CA TYR A 430 -0.63 -20.10 17.50
C TYR A 430 -0.46 -21.36 16.67
N THR A 431 -1.57 -22.03 16.35
CA THR A 431 -1.53 -23.36 15.72
C THR A 431 -1.75 -23.24 14.22
N ASP A 432 -0.81 -23.70 13.41
CA ASP A 432 -0.88 -23.66 11.95
C ASP A 432 -1.81 -24.73 11.35
N VAL A 433 -1.96 -24.71 10.02
CA VAL A 433 -2.79 -25.67 9.28
C VAL A 433 -2.35 -27.13 9.38
N SER A 434 -1.11 -27.40 9.83
CA SER A 434 -0.60 -28.75 10.07
C SER A 434 -0.89 -29.26 11.49
N GLY A 435 -1.39 -28.38 12.38
CA GLY A 435 -1.51 -28.64 13.81
C GLY A 435 -0.23 -28.36 14.60
N GLY A 436 0.80 -27.82 13.96
CA GLY A 436 2.04 -27.38 14.58
C GLY A 436 1.92 -25.98 15.16
N GLU A 437 2.79 -25.62 16.11
CA GLU A 437 2.85 -24.25 16.63
C GLU A 437 3.71 -23.38 15.70
N LEU A 438 3.31 -22.12 15.49
CA LEU A 438 4.14 -21.16 14.78
C LEU A 438 5.51 -21.04 15.48
N PRO A 439 6.61 -20.88 14.73
CA PRO A 439 7.95 -20.83 15.30
C PRO A 439 8.24 -19.52 16.06
N PHE A 440 7.28 -18.60 16.14
CA PHE A 440 7.38 -17.30 16.80
C PHE A 440 6.01 -16.81 17.27
N ASP A 441 6.01 -15.90 18.24
CA ASP A 441 4.84 -15.12 18.63
C ASP A 441 4.68 -13.92 17.69
N PRO A 442 3.57 -13.77 16.95
CA PRO A 442 3.34 -12.60 16.10
C PRO A 442 3.38 -11.28 16.87
N GLU A 443 4.13 -10.30 16.36
CA GLU A 443 4.13 -8.92 16.87
C GLU A 443 2.95 -8.14 16.29
N ILE A 444 2.65 -8.39 15.01
CA ILE A 444 1.46 -7.92 14.32
C ILE A 444 0.81 -9.10 13.60
N SER A 445 -0.51 -9.17 13.63
CA SER A 445 -1.31 -10.04 12.78
C SER A 445 -2.54 -9.29 12.33
N ILE A 446 -2.82 -9.35 11.03
CA ILE A 446 -4.05 -8.84 10.44
C ILE A 446 -4.72 -10.01 9.73
N GLY A 447 -5.63 -10.69 10.43
CA GLY A 447 -6.51 -11.69 9.83
C GLY A 447 -7.33 -11.06 8.72
N ALA A 448 -7.10 -11.51 7.49
CA ALA A 448 -7.68 -10.91 6.30
C ALA A 448 -8.08 -12.02 5.33
N GLY A 449 -7.49 -12.04 4.14
CA GLY A 449 -7.64 -13.10 3.17
C GLY A 449 -8.54 -12.75 1.98
N PRO A 450 -8.65 -13.69 1.03
CA PRO A 450 -7.91 -14.95 1.01
C PRO A 450 -6.41 -14.78 0.71
N ARG A 451 -5.59 -15.80 0.94
CA ARG A 451 -4.25 -15.89 0.34
C ARG A 451 -4.41 -16.10 -1.16
N ILE A 452 -3.70 -15.31 -1.96
CA ILE A 452 -3.84 -15.33 -3.42
C ILE A 452 -2.53 -15.60 -4.16
N VAL A 453 -1.39 -15.45 -3.49
CA VAL A 453 -0.09 -15.83 -4.02
C VAL A 453 0.65 -16.66 -2.97
N LYS A 454 1.30 -17.74 -3.43
CA LYS A 454 2.18 -18.60 -2.63
C LYS A 454 3.33 -19.09 -3.50
N ASP A 455 4.55 -19.01 -2.98
CA ASP A 455 5.78 -19.44 -3.66
C ASP A 455 5.92 -18.86 -5.09
N GLY A 456 5.57 -17.58 -5.24
CA GLY A 456 5.68 -16.83 -6.49
C GLY A 456 4.63 -17.21 -7.54
N LYS A 457 3.60 -17.95 -7.16
CA LYS A 457 2.55 -18.45 -8.05
C LYS A 457 1.17 -18.06 -7.55
N VAL A 458 0.23 -17.95 -8.49
CA VAL A 458 -1.19 -17.83 -8.16
C VAL A 458 -1.56 -19.00 -7.25
N TYR A 459 -2.17 -18.68 -6.11
CA TYR A 459 -2.56 -19.64 -5.10
C TYR A 459 -4.07 -19.59 -4.86
N GLY A 460 -4.59 -20.78 -4.59
CA GLY A 460 -5.99 -20.98 -4.25
C GLY A 460 -6.95 -20.90 -5.43
N GLY A 461 -8.22 -21.01 -5.09
CA GLY A 461 -9.37 -20.94 -5.97
C GLY A 461 -10.64 -20.98 -5.12
N TYR A 462 -11.81 -21.13 -5.74
CA TYR A 462 -13.07 -21.03 -5.00
C TYR A 462 -13.18 -22.00 -3.81
N SER A 463 -12.60 -23.20 -3.89
CA SER A 463 -12.58 -24.15 -2.76
C SER A 463 -11.76 -23.64 -1.58
N THR A 464 -10.51 -23.26 -1.80
CA THR A 464 -9.63 -22.78 -0.73
C THR A 464 -10.14 -21.44 -0.18
N TYR A 465 -10.69 -20.58 -1.02
CA TYR A 465 -11.29 -19.33 -0.56
C TYR A 465 -12.48 -19.57 0.37
N ARG A 466 -13.30 -20.59 0.12
CA ARG A 466 -14.39 -20.98 1.03
C ARG A 466 -13.89 -21.53 2.36
N GLU A 467 -12.80 -22.29 2.35
CA GLU A 467 -12.11 -22.76 3.57
C GLU A 467 -11.62 -21.56 4.40
N GLU A 468 -11.10 -20.52 3.74
CA GLU A 468 -10.72 -19.24 4.37
C GLU A 468 -11.91 -18.33 4.75
N GLY A 469 -13.15 -18.79 4.53
CA GLY A 469 -14.39 -18.09 4.90
C GLY A 469 -14.97 -17.14 3.85
N PHE A 470 -14.57 -17.25 2.58
CA PHE A 470 -15.03 -16.38 1.50
C PHE A 470 -16.00 -17.06 0.54
N ALA A 471 -17.19 -16.46 0.39
CA ALA A 471 -18.17 -16.91 -0.58
C ALA A 471 -17.75 -16.59 -2.04
N ASP A 472 -18.17 -17.43 -2.98
CA ASP A 472 -17.90 -17.26 -4.42
C ASP A 472 -18.42 -15.93 -4.97
N SER A 473 -19.54 -15.43 -4.43
CA SER A 473 -20.08 -14.12 -4.79
C SER A 473 -19.13 -12.97 -4.49
N VAL A 474 -18.27 -13.11 -3.47
CA VAL A 474 -17.24 -12.14 -3.11
C VAL A 474 -16.00 -12.30 -3.96
N THR A 475 -15.64 -13.52 -4.38
CA THR A 475 -14.35 -13.80 -5.03
C THR A 475 -14.41 -13.80 -6.56
N ALA A 476 -15.54 -14.20 -7.16
CA ALA A 476 -15.73 -14.25 -8.61
C ALA A 476 -15.95 -12.84 -9.23
N GLY A 477 -16.66 -11.97 -8.51
CA GLY A 477 -16.98 -10.61 -8.97
C GLY A 477 -15.77 -9.68 -8.94
N SER A 478 -15.69 -8.78 -9.93
CA SER A 478 -14.75 -7.66 -9.87
C SER A 478 -15.25 -6.61 -8.89
N ALA A 479 -14.37 -6.15 -8.02
CA ALA A 479 -14.59 -5.02 -7.14
C ALA A 479 -13.27 -4.25 -6.97
N VAL A 480 -13.32 -3.09 -6.33
CA VAL A 480 -12.09 -2.44 -5.86
C VAL A 480 -11.48 -3.32 -4.77
N ARG A 481 -10.22 -3.70 -4.94
CA ARG A 481 -9.47 -4.57 -4.03
C ARG A 481 -8.22 -3.87 -3.57
N VAL A 482 -7.72 -4.27 -2.42
CA VAL A 482 -6.36 -3.97 -1.99
C VAL A 482 -5.70 -5.23 -1.47
N CYS A 483 -4.43 -5.39 -1.79
CA CYS A 483 -3.64 -6.56 -1.46
C CYS A 483 -2.27 -6.14 -0.98
N VAL A 484 -1.76 -6.87 0.00
CA VAL A 484 -0.38 -6.75 0.46
C VAL A 484 0.36 -8.01 0.02
N GLY A 485 1.44 -7.81 -0.72
CA GLY A 485 2.35 -8.86 -1.17
C GLY A 485 3.77 -8.60 -0.69
N ILE A 486 4.56 -9.67 -0.65
CA ILE A 486 5.94 -9.69 -0.18
C ILE A 486 6.79 -10.25 -1.33
N ARG A 487 7.85 -9.55 -1.72
CA ARG A 487 8.82 -10.03 -2.71
C ARG A 487 9.90 -10.86 -2.05
N ASP A 488 10.64 -11.63 -2.86
CA ASP A 488 11.81 -12.40 -2.41
C ASP A 488 12.90 -11.53 -1.74
N SER A 489 12.97 -10.24 -2.12
CA SER A 489 13.85 -9.25 -1.49
C SER A 489 13.42 -8.83 -0.07
N GLY A 490 12.21 -9.18 0.36
CA GLY A 490 11.56 -8.60 1.55
C GLY A 490 10.85 -7.27 1.28
N ASP A 491 10.83 -6.78 0.03
CA ASP A 491 10.05 -5.59 -0.30
C ASP A 491 8.54 -5.89 -0.21
N LEU A 492 7.80 -4.97 0.40
CA LEU A 492 6.35 -4.98 0.40
C LEU A 492 5.81 -4.34 -0.86
N VAL A 493 4.72 -4.91 -1.37
CA VAL A 493 3.91 -4.40 -2.48
C VAL A 493 2.49 -4.23 -1.97
N ILE A 494 2.02 -2.99 -1.86
CA ILE A 494 0.62 -2.71 -1.53
C ILE A 494 -0.06 -2.22 -2.80
N ALA A 495 -1.00 -3.00 -3.33
CA ALA A 495 -1.62 -2.74 -4.63
C ALA A 495 -3.14 -2.63 -4.54
N GLU A 496 -3.67 -1.58 -5.15
CA GLU A 496 -5.10 -1.39 -5.43
C GLU A 496 -5.40 -1.71 -6.90
N ALA A 497 -6.51 -2.41 -7.13
CA ALA A 497 -7.02 -2.69 -8.46
C ALA A 497 -8.53 -2.99 -8.45
N TYR A 498 -9.22 -2.66 -9.54
CA TYR A 498 -10.57 -3.15 -9.80
C TYR A 498 -10.51 -4.52 -10.49
N ALA A 499 -10.65 -5.60 -9.72
CA ALA A 499 -10.40 -6.96 -10.18
C ALA A 499 -11.23 -8.03 -9.45
N SER A 500 -11.41 -9.18 -10.09
CA SER A 500 -11.78 -10.43 -9.40
C SER A 500 -10.57 -10.98 -8.63
N MET A 501 -10.81 -11.90 -7.69
CA MET A 501 -9.73 -12.46 -6.88
C MET A 501 -8.66 -13.19 -7.71
N PRO A 502 -9.01 -14.06 -8.69
CA PRO A 502 -8.02 -14.69 -9.56
C PRO A 502 -7.21 -13.68 -10.38
N LYS A 503 -7.85 -12.60 -10.83
CA LYS A 503 -7.17 -11.56 -11.60
C LYS A 503 -6.19 -10.75 -10.74
N LEU A 504 -6.57 -10.47 -9.49
CA LEU A 504 -5.69 -9.84 -8.52
C LEU A 504 -4.47 -10.71 -8.23
N ALA A 505 -4.63 -12.03 -8.12
CA ALA A 505 -3.52 -12.97 -7.94
C ALA A 505 -2.50 -12.88 -9.09
N GLU A 506 -2.98 -12.91 -10.34
CA GLU A 506 -2.11 -12.75 -11.51
C GLU A 506 -1.35 -11.41 -11.49
N ILE A 507 -2.01 -10.33 -11.06
CA ILE A 507 -1.40 -9.01 -10.93
C ILE A 507 -0.27 -9.04 -9.91
N MET A 508 -0.51 -9.60 -8.72
CA MET A 508 0.49 -9.67 -7.65
C MET A 508 1.70 -10.53 -8.04
N VAL A 509 1.49 -11.64 -8.76
CA VAL A 509 2.58 -12.44 -9.35
C VAL A 509 3.36 -11.63 -10.39
N ALA A 510 2.69 -10.93 -11.30
CA ALA A 510 3.33 -10.07 -12.29
C ALA A 510 4.11 -8.89 -11.66
N MET A 511 3.75 -8.50 -10.44
CA MET A 511 4.48 -7.54 -9.61
C MET A 511 5.64 -8.15 -8.82
N GLY A 512 5.91 -9.44 -8.97
CA GLY A 512 7.05 -10.15 -8.39
C GLY A 512 6.85 -10.63 -6.95
N CYS A 513 5.61 -10.70 -6.46
CA CYS A 513 5.35 -11.16 -5.10
C CYS A 513 5.55 -12.68 -4.98
N GLN A 514 6.24 -13.11 -3.93
CA GLN A 514 6.34 -14.51 -3.50
C GLN A 514 5.09 -14.95 -2.75
N ASP A 515 4.57 -14.06 -1.89
CA ASP A 515 3.36 -14.28 -1.12
C ASP A 515 2.48 -13.04 -1.17
N ALA A 516 1.17 -13.24 -1.12
CA ALA A 516 0.23 -12.14 -1.06
C ALA A 516 -1.11 -12.53 -0.44
N VAL A 517 -1.68 -11.60 0.32
CA VAL A 517 -2.97 -11.75 1.00
C VAL A 517 -3.86 -10.56 0.67
N ASN A 518 -5.11 -10.85 0.31
CA ASN A 518 -6.11 -9.81 0.05
C ASN A 518 -6.60 -9.19 1.36
N PHE A 519 -6.84 -7.88 1.36
CA PHE A 519 -7.40 -7.11 2.47
C PHE A 519 -8.87 -6.73 2.21
N ASP A 520 -9.52 -6.05 3.17
CA ASP A 520 -10.91 -5.64 2.99
C ASP A 520 -11.08 -4.72 1.77
N GLY A 521 -12.15 -4.95 1.01
CA GLY A 521 -12.35 -4.41 -0.32
C GLY A 521 -13.45 -3.34 -0.40
N GLY A 522 -13.82 -3.00 -1.64
CA GLY A 522 -14.93 -2.10 -1.93
C GLY A 522 -14.76 -0.73 -1.30
N GLY A 523 -15.77 -0.30 -0.52
CA GLY A 523 -15.78 1.02 0.12
C GLY A 523 -14.75 1.19 1.24
N SER A 524 -14.09 0.13 1.69
CA SER A 524 -13.04 0.19 2.71
C SER A 524 -11.66 0.53 2.12
N VAL A 525 -11.47 0.35 0.80
CA VAL A 525 -10.16 0.48 0.16
C VAL A 525 -9.63 1.90 0.25
N ASN A 526 -8.47 2.05 0.86
CA ASN A 526 -7.73 3.30 0.97
C ASN A 526 -6.24 2.99 0.84
N LEU A 527 -5.52 3.80 0.07
CA LEU A 527 -4.06 3.70 -0.06
C LEU A 527 -3.46 5.10 -0.02
N TYR A 528 -2.79 5.39 1.09
CA TYR A 528 -2.12 6.66 1.37
C TYR A 528 -0.61 6.48 1.26
N VAL A 529 0.05 7.44 0.60
CA VAL A 529 1.50 7.52 0.46
C VAL A 529 1.93 8.97 0.54
N ASP A 530 2.58 9.32 1.65
CA ASP A 530 3.38 10.51 1.89
C ASP A 530 2.73 11.82 1.41
N GLY A 531 1.62 12.17 2.04
CA GLY A 531 0.84 13.37 1.71
C GLY A 531 -0.27 13.16 0.69
N TYR A 532 -0.32 12.00 0.03
CA TYR A 532 -1.21 11.76 -1.11
C TYR A 532 -2.00 10.46 -0.99
N TRP A 533 -3.26 10.51 -1.40
CA TRP A 533 -4.06 9.32 -1.64
C TRP A 533 -3.80 8.82 -3.06
N LEU A 534 -3.26 7.60 -3.18
CA LEU A 534 -3.25 6.86 -4.44
C LEU A 534 -4.65 6.32 -4.74
N TYR A 535 -5.37 5.95 -3.68
CA TYR A 535 -6.80 5.65 -3.74
C TYR A 535 -7.47 6.10 -2.45
N GLY A 536 -8.63 6.74 -2.54
CA GLY A 536 -9.32 7.38 -1.42
C GLY A 536 -9.10 8.90 -1.34
N PRO A 537 -9.40 9.54 -0.21
CA PRO A 537 -9.98 8.94 0.99
C PRO A 537 -11.45 8.55 0.74
N GLN A 538 -11.82 7.33 1.15
CA GLN A 538 -13.22 6.89 1.14
C GLN A 538 -13.95 7.38 2.39
N SER A 539 -15.26 7.57 2.29
CA SER A 539 -16.10 8.05 3.41
C SER A 539 -16.43 6.96 4.44
N ARG A 540 -16.12 5.69 4.14
CA ARG A 540 -16.36 4.58 5.07
C ARG A 540 -15.41 4.70 6.25
N LEU A 541 -15.98 4.74 7.46
CA LEU A 541 -15.20 4.61 8.68
C LEU A 541 -14.56 3.23 8.72
N LEU A 542 -13.31 3.16 9.18
CA LEU A 542 -12.58 1.91 9.32
C LEU A 542 -12.44 1.53 10.79
N ASN A 543 -12.42 0.22 11.03
CA ASN A 543 -12.03 -0.31 12.33
C ASN A 543 -10.52 -0.49 12.45
N ASN A 544 -9.81 -0.85 11.39
CA ASN A 544 -8.38 -1.09 11.49
C ASN A 544 -7.63 -0.71 10.20
N MET A 545 -6.38 -0.30 10.39
CA MET A 545 -5.49 0.19 9.34
C MET A 545 -4.07 -0.31 9.61
N LEU A 546 -3.40 -0.80 8.58
CA LEU A 546 -1.97 -1.06 8.62
C LEU A 546 -1.25 0.23 8.24
N VAL A 547 -0.38 0.71 9.14
CA VAL A 547 0.34 1.97 8.96
C VAL A 547 1.84 1.75 9.05
N PHE A 548 2.58 2.51 8.28
CA PHE A 548 4.04 2.50 8.23
C PHE A 548 4.55 3.92 8.49
N THR A 549 5.43 4.04 9.48
CA THR A 549 6.05 5.31 9.90
C THR A 549 7.55 5.27 9.69
N ARG A 550 8.18 6.41 9.44
CA ARG A 550 9.64 6.55 9.33
C ARG A 550 10.31 6.63 10.69
#